data_AF-A0A2I0N5S3-F1
#
_entry.id   AF-A0A2I0N5S3-F1
#
_cell.length_a   1.000
_cell.length_b   1.000
_cell.length_c   1.000
_cell.angle_alpha   90.00
_cell.angle_beta   90.00
_cell.angle_gamma   90.00
#
_symmetry.space_group_name_H-M   'P 1'
#
loop_
_entity.id
_entity.type
_entity.pdbx_description
1 polymer ?
#
loop_
_entity_poly.entity_id
_entity_poly.type
_entity_poly.pdbx_seq_one_letter_code
_entity_poly.pdbx_strand_id
1 'polypeptide(L)' 'MCIGAEECVKICPANVFEMVDGKSTAPRVAECTSCCACVDACPTKCIKHSACP' A
#
# COMPACT_ATOMS: atom_id res chain seq x y z
N MET A 1 1.05 -11.61 -4.35
CA MET A 1 2.47 -11.50 -3.94
C MET A 1 2.94 -10.08 -4.20
N CYS A 2 3.70 -9.44 -3.30
CA CYS A 2 4.30 -8.13 -3.59
C CYS A 2 5.53 -8.32 -4.50
N ILE A 3 5.58 -7.56 -5.60
CA ILE A 3 6.70 -7.55 -6.57
C ILE A 3 7.58 -6.30 -6.46
N GLY A 4 7.35 -5.47 -5.44
CA GLY A 4 8.09 -4.23 -5.24
C GLY A 4 7.84 -3.16 -6.30
N ALA A 5 6.62 -3.10 -6.85
CA ALA A 5 6.25 -2.11 -7.87
C ALA A 5 6.15 -0.65 -7.37
N GLU A 6 6.23 -0.44 -6.04
CA GLU A 6 6.27 0.90 -5.40
C GLU A 6 5.00 1.76 -5.59
N GLU A 7 4.01 1.30 -6.36
CA GLU A 7 2.78 2.06 -6.67
C GLU A 7 1.98 2.43 -5.41
N CYS A 8 1.92 1.54 -4.42
CA CYS A 8 1.26 1.81 -3.15
C CYS A 8 1.92 2.92 -2.34
N VAL A 9 3.24 3.11 -2.48
CA VAL A 9 3.98 4.19 -1.83
C VAL A 9 3.68 5.51 -2.53
N LYS A 10 3.71 5.51 -3.88
CA LYS A 10 3.49 6.72 -4.69
C LYS A 10 2.06 7.26 -4.59
N ILE A 11 1.06 6.37 -4.57
CA ILE A 11 -0.35 6.80 -4.56
C ILE A 11 -0.87 7.14 -3.16
N CYS A 12 -0.18 6.72 -2.09
CA CYS A 12 -0.69 6.88 -0.74
C CYS A 12 -0.50 8.34 -0.26
N PRO A 13 -1.59 9.12 -0.08
CA PRO A 13 -1.46 10.53 0.33
C PRO A 13 -0.91 10.68 1.75
N ALA A 14 -1.14 9.68 2.59
CA ALA A 14 -0.65 9.64 3.97
C ALA A 14 0.76 9.02 4.09
N ASN A 15 1.41 8.66 2.97
CA ASN A 15 2.76 8.06 2.96
C ASN A 15 2.93 6.91 3.97
N VAL A 16 1.90 6.06 4.02
CA VAL A 16 1.78 4.96 4.97
C VAL A 16 2.78 3.84 4.67
N PHE A 17 3.09 3.67 3.38
CA PHE A 17 3.93 2.60 2.88
C PHE A 17 5.38 3.08 2.71
N GLU A 18 6.32 2.15 2.89
CA GLU A 18 7.73 2.32 2.57
C GLU A 18 8.28 1.05 1.90
N MET A 19 9.42 1.18 1.22
CA MET A 19 10.08 0.08 0.53
C MET A 19 11.24 -0.44 1.38
N VAL A 20 11.17 -1.71 1.80
CA VAL A 20 12.22 -2.40 2.54
C VAL A 20 12.48 -3.74 1.88
N ASP A 21 13.75 -4.05 1.58
CA ASP A 21 14.16 -5.29 0.92
C ASP A 21 13.38 -5.59 -0.39
N GLY A 22 13.07 -4.54 -1.16
CA GLY A 22 12.33 -4.66 -2.43
C GLY A 22 10.85 -5.01 -2.25
N LYS A 23 10.29 -4.88 -1.05
CA LYS A 23 8.87 -5.09 -0.77
C LYS A 23 8.26 -3.89 -0.04
N SER A 24 6.98 -3.65 -0.28
CA SER A 24 6.24 -2.62 0.44
C SER A 24 5.91 -3.08 1.86
N THR A 25 6.19 -2.24 2.84
CA THR A 25 5.80 -2.37 4.25
C THR A 25 4.98 -1.16 4.67
N ALA A 26 4.13 -1.28 5.69
CA ALA A 26 3.20 -0.24 6.12
C ALA A 26 3.37 0.10 7.62
N PRO A 27 4.47 0.76 8.03
CA PRO A 27 4.72 1.04 9.44
C PRO A 27 3.83 2.15 10.00
N ARG A 28 3.32 3.04 9.14
CA ARG A 28 2.45 4.16 9.51
C ARG A 28 0.97 3.85 9.28
N VAL A 29 0.56 2.58 9.42
CA VAL A 29 -0.84 2.17 9.14
C VAL A 29 -1.86 2.92 10.00
N ALA A 30 -1.46 3.43 11.16
CA ALA A 30 -2.27 4.30 12.00
C ALA A 30 -2.69 5.62 11.32
N GLU A 31 -1.92 6.11 10.35
CA GLU A 31 -2.20 7.32 9.56
C GLU A 31 -3.05 7.01 8.31
N CYS A 32 -3.39 5.74 8.09
CA CYS A 32 -4.21 5.33 6.95
C CYS A 32 -5.63 5.92 7.04
N THR A 33 -5.99 6.73 6.06
CA THR A 33 -7.35 7.31 5.94
C THR A 33 -8.37 6.37 5.30
N SER A 34 -8.00 5.10 5.04
CA SER A 34 -8.84 4.12 4.33
C SER A 34 -9.37 4.60 2.97
N CYS A 35 -8.56 5.36 2.23
CA CYS A 35 -8.89 5.84 0.88
C CYS A 35 -8.87 4.74 -0.21
N CYS A 36 -8.35 3.55 0.10
CA CYS A 36 -8.26 2.38 -0.79
C CYS A 36 -7.48 2.54 -2.10
N ALA A 37 -6.87 3.70 -2.36
CA ALA A 37 -6.11 3.95 -3.59
C ALA A 37 -4.93 2.97 -3.78
N CYS A 38 -4.30 2.53 -2.68
CA CYS A 38 -3.20 1.57 -2.73
C CYS A 38 -3.61 0.19 -3.24
N VAL A 39 -4.85 -0.25 -2.97
CA VAL A 39 -5.35 -1.56 -3.41
C VAL A 39 -5.57 -1.56 -4.92
N ASP A 40 -6.16 -0.49 -5.45
CA ASP A 40 -6.47 -0.34 -6.88
C ASP A 40 -5.20 -0.16 -7.71
N ALA A 41 -4.26 0.67 -7.23
CA ALA A 41 -2.98 0.89 -7.89
C ALA A 41 -2.05 -0.33 -7.86
N CYS A 42 -2.27 -1.29 -6.96
CA CYS A 42 -1.39 -2.46 -6.84
C CYS A 42 -1.61 -3.44 -8.01
N PRO A 43 -0.65 -3.63 -8.93
CA PRO A 43 -0.84 -4.48 -10.11
C PRO A 43 -1.05 -5.95 -9.74
N THR A 44 -0.51 -6.38 -8.61
CA THR A 44 -0.63 -7.74 -8.09
C THR A 44 -1.80 -7.92 -7.12
N LYS A 45 -2.56 -6.85 -6.85
CA LYS A 45 -3.66 -6.79 -5.88
C LYS A 45 -3.38 -7.56 -4.58
N CYS A 46 -2.16 -7.41 -4.06
CA CYS A 46 -1.69 -8.20 -2.91
C CYS A 46 -1.95 -7.50 -1.57
N ILE A 47 -2.37 -6.24 -1.60
CA ILE A 47 -2.72 -5.46 -0.42
C ILE A 47 -4.15 -5.83 -0.03
N LYS A 48 -4.34 -6.28 1.20
CA LYS A 48 -5.65 -6.56 1.77
C LYS A 48 -5.90 -5.58 2.91
N HIS A 49 -7.00 -4.85 2.85
CA HIS A 49 -7.42 -3.95 3.90
C HIS A 49 -8.85 -4.28 4.27
N SER A 50 -9.16 -4.44 5.56
CA SER A 50 -10.51 -4.83 6.00
C SER A 50 -11.61 -3.82 5.61
N ALA A 51 -11.20 -2.60 5.24
CA ALA A 51 -12.10 -1.52 4.83
C ALA A 51 -12.39 -1.48 3.32
N CYS A 52 -11.68 -2.27 2.49
CA CYS A 52 -11.96 -2.35 1.06
C CYS A 52 -11.99 -3.79 0.54
N PRO A 53 -13.01 -4.15 -0.25
CA PRO A 53 -13.18 -5.49 -0.81
C PRO A 53 -12.16 -5.84 -1.90
#